data_AF-A0A418X8E6-F1
#
_entry.id   AF-A0A418X8E6-F1
#
_cell.length_a   1.000
_cell.length_b   1.000
_cell.length_c   1.000
_cell.angle_alpha   90.00
_cell.angle_beta   90.00
_cell.angle_gamma   90.00
#
_symmetry.space_group_name_H-M   'P 1'
#
loop_
_entity.id
_entity.type
_entity.pdbx_description
1 polymer ?
#
loop_
_entity_poly.entity_id
_entity_poly.type
_entity_poly.pdbx_seq_one_letter_code
_entity_poly.pdbx_strand_id
1 'polypeptide(L)'
;MLNYAKHREELEHRLRDLVELPKEPLFFLTLAGKKLRAEEAHPSSLEEHMSALSKYQSYPANIHRKFYRAELLEDGYPPEVVSAFLGDWLHGEEPYDDYSSFSPLDYASTLNRYLSDLLRKLGWKP
;
A
#
# COMPACT_ATOMS: atom_id res chain seq x y z
N MET A 1 -6.99 -9.57 -9.45
CA MET A 1 -8.05 -10.10 -8.56
C MET A 1 -7.95 -11.60 -8.27
N LEU A 2 -7.53 -12.48 -9.21
CA LEU A 2 -7.51 -13.94 -9.00
C LEU A 2 -6.69 -14.43 -7.79
N ASN A 3 -5.59 -13.74 -7.44
CA ASN A 3 -4.69 -14.18 -6.37
C ASN A 3 -5.22 -13.86 -4.97
N TYR A 4 -5.97 -12.76 -4.80
CA TYR A 4 -6.55 -12.40 -3.50
C TYR A 4 -7.72 -13.32 -3.12
N ALA A 5 -8.55 -13.72 -4.08
CA ALA A 5 -9.62 -14.69 -3.84
C ALA A 5 -9.07 -16.05 -3.40
N LYS A 6 -8.05 -16.58 -4.11
CA LYS A 6 -7.37 -17.83 -3.71
C LYS A 6 -6.68 -17.73 -2.35
N HIS A 7 -6.02 -16.60 -2.08
CA HIS A 7 -5.40 -16.36 -0.78
C HIS A 7 -6.44 -16.32 0.35
N ARG A 8 -7.59 -15.71 0.09
CA ARG A 8 -8.71 -15.66 1.01
C ARG A 8 -9.28 -17.06 1.28
N GLU A 9 -9.52 -17.87 0.26
CA GLU A 9 -9.99 -19.25 0.43
C GLU A 9 -9.05 -20.05 1.34
N GLU A 10 -7.74 -19.90 1.16
CA GLU A 10 -6.73 -20.55 2.01
C GLU A 10 -6.77 -20.03 3.46
N LEU A 11 -6.95 -18.72 3.66
CA LEU A 11 -7.10 -18.13 4.99
C LEU A 11 -8.38 -18.61 5.68
N GLU A 12 -9.51 -18.63 4.96
CA GLU A 12 -10.78 -19.17 5.44
C GLU A 12 -10.61 -20.64 5.86
N HIS A 13 -9.94 -21.45 5.04
CA HIS A 13 -9.66 -22.85 5.36
C HIS A 13 -8.85 -23.01 6.65
N ARG A 14 -7.77 -22.24 6.81
CA ARG A 14 -6.87 -22.32 7.99
C ARG A 14 -7.48 -21.78 9.27
N LEU A 15 -8.36 -20.78 9.15
CA LEU A 15 -8.89 -20.03 10.28
C LEU A 15 -10.33 -20.39 10.64
N ARG A 16 -10.98 -21.29 9.89
CA ARG A 16 -12.41 -21.64 10.02
C ARG A 16 -12.88 -21.95 11.44
N ASP A 17 -12.03 -22.59 12.25
CA ASP A 17 -12.37 -23.02 13.61
C ASP A 17 -11.95 -22.00 14.67
N LEU A 18 -11.23 -20.95 14.28
CA LEU A 18 -10.63 -19.96 15.17
C LEU A 18 -11.35 -18.62 15.12
N VAL A 19 -11.85 -18.22 13.94
CA VAL A 19 -12.46 -16.91 13.72
C VAL A 19 -13.36 -16.90 12.47
N GLU A 20 -14.45 -16.15 12.53
CA GLU A 20 -15.29 -15.86 11.36
C GLU A 20 -14.69 -14.67 10.60
N LEU A 21 -14.44 -14.82 9.29
CA LEU A 21 -13.80 -13.79 8.47
C LEU A 21 -14.85 -12.85 7.83
N PRO A 22 -14.61 -11.52 7.77
CA PRO A 22 -15.50 -10.56 7.10
C PRO A 22 -15.65 -10.88 5.61
N LYS A 23 -16.75 -10.45 4.99
CA LYS A 23 -17.00 -10.67 3.55
C LYS A 23 -15.98 -9.94 2.66
N GLU A 24 -15.50 -8.79 3.09
CA GLU A 24 -14.51 -8.03 2.34
C GLU A 24 -13.11 -8.67 2.41
N PRO A 25 -12.30 -8.58 1.33
CA PRO A 25 -11.02 -9.28 1.23
C PRO A 25 -9.92 -8.71 2.13
N LEU A 26 -10.11 -7.50 2.67
CA LEU A 26 -9.13 -6.83 3.53
C LEU A 26 -9.68 -6.72 4.96
N PHE A 27 -8.96 -7.30 5.92
CA PHE A 27 -9.33 -7.30 7.33
C PHE A 27 -8.08 -7.41 8.21
N PHE A 28 -8.21 -6.98 9.46
CA PHE A 28 -7.23 -7.17 10.51
C PHE A 28 -7.57 -8.39 11.36
N LEU A 29 -6.54 -9.08 11.84
CA LEU A 29 -6.67 -10.13 12.83
C LEU A 29 -6.14 -9.61 14.17
N THR A 30 -7.01 -9.57 15.18
CA THR A 30 -6.68 -9.10 16.52
C THR A 30 -6.88 -10.19 17.56
N LEU A 31 -6.03 -10.19 18.59
CA LEU A 31 -6.16 -11.08 19.74
C LEU A 31 -6.86 -10.34 20.88
N ALA A 32 -8.10 -10.74 21.18
CA ALA A 32 -8.86 -10.29 22.34
C ALA A 32 -8.74 -11.35 23.45
N GLY A 33 -7.67 -11.27 24.24
CA GLY A 33 -7.33 -12.29 25.23
C GLY A 33 -6.85 -13.58 24.54
N LYS A 34 -7.63 -14.67 24.65
CA LYS A 34 -7.35 -15.96 23.98
C LYS A 34 -8.14 -16.19 22.71
N LYS A 35 -9.02 -15.25 22.32
CA LYS A 35 -9.87 -15.38 21.13
C LYS A 35 -9.33 -14.51 20.01
N LEU A 36 -9.31 -15.07 18.81
CA LEU A 36 -9.01 -14.34 17.59
C LEU A 36 -10.28 -13.62 17.12
N ARG A 37 -10.14 -12.38 16.67
CA ARG A 37 -11.20 -11.59 16.05
C ARG A 37 -10.71 -11.10 14.71
N ALA A 38 -11.61 -11.09 13.73
CA ALA A 38 -11.37 -10.51 12.43
C ALA A 38 -12.22 -9.24 12.31
N GLU A 39 -11.58 -8.15 11.91
CA GLU A 39 -12.20 -6.84 11.79
C GLU A 39 -11.99 -6.33 10.37
N GLU A 40 -13.05 -5.89 9.72
CA GLU A 40 -12.97 -5.34 8.36
C GLU A 40 -12.07 -4.10 8.33
N ALA A 41 -11.20 -4.01 7.33
CA ALA A 41 -10.27 -2.91 7.23
C ALA A 41 -10.95 -1.66 6.65
N HIS A 42 -11.26 -0.71 7.52
CA HIS A 42 -11.67 0.65 7.18
C HIS A 42 -10.54 1.67 7.44
N PRO A 43 -10.55 2.84 6.78
CA PRO A 43 -9.59 3.90 7.07
C PRO A 43 -9.49 4.26 8.56
N SER A 44 -10.62 4.29 9.27
CA SER A 44 -10.65 4.52 10.73
C SER A 44 -9.99 3.40 11.52
N SER A 45 -10.27 2.13 11.19
CA SER A 45 -9.63 0.98 11.86
C SER A 45 -8.11 0.96 11.65
N LEU A 46 -7.64 1.42 10.48
CA LEU A 46 -6.21 1.52 10.21
C LEU A 46 -5.55 2.54 11.14
N GLU A 47 -6.16 3.70 11.38
CA GLU A 47 -5.64 4.71 12.31
C GLU A 47 -5.56 4.18 13.75
N GLU A 48 -6.57 3.42 14.18
CA GLU A 48 -6.58 2.78 15.49
C GLU A 48 -5.44 1.76 15.63
N HIS A 49 -5.27 0.87 14.64
CA HIS A 49 -4.19 -0.11 14.63
C HIS A 49 -2.81 0.54 14.57
N MET A 50 -2.65 1.60 13.77
CA MET A 50 -1.39 2.32 13.67
C MET A 50 -1.04 3.04 14.97
N SER A 51 -2.03 3.61 15.66
CA SER A 51 -1.84 4.27 16.97
C SER A 51 -1.43 3.29 18.07
N ALA A 52 -1.81 2.02 17.96
CA ALA A 52 -1.40 0.97 18.90
C ALA A 52 0.08 0.57 18.77
N LEU A 53 0.75 0.92 17.66
CA LEU A 53 2.16 0.62 17.46
C LEU A 53 3.03 1.63 18.21
N SER A 54 3.69 1.19 19.29
CA SER A 54 4.51 2.02 20.20
C SER A 54 5.56 2.94 19.56
N LYS A 55 5.98 2.67 18.31
CA LYS A 55 6.97 3.47 17.56
C LYS A 55 6.36 4.30 16.43
N TYR A 56 5.07 4.15 16.19
CA TYR A 56 4.37 4.88 15.16
C TYR A 56 3.91 6.20 15.77
N GLN A 57 4.57 7.29 15.38
CA GLN A 57 4.02 8.62 15.60
C GLN A 57 2.67 8.69 14.88
N SER A 58 1.66 9.26 15.54
CA SER A 58 0.27 9.38 15.07
C SER A 58 0.14 10.28 13.84
N TYR A 59 0.80 9.89 12.75
CA TYR A 59 0.66 10.54 11.47
C TYR A 59 -0.64 10.06 10.81
N PRO A 60 -1.33 10.95 10.06
CA PRO A 60 -2.51 10.56 9.30
C PRO A 60 -2.24 9.36 8.38
N ALA A 61 -3.21 8.48 8.19
CA ALA A 61 -3.11 7.20 7.48
C ALA A 61 -2.72 7.28 5.98
N ASN A 62 -2.37 8.47 5.46
CA ASN A 62 -1.92 8.69 4.09
C ASN A 62 -0.79 9.73 3.98
N ILE A 63 -0.10 10.05 5.09
CA ILE A 63 0.98 11.05 5.06
C ILE A 63 2.10 10.64 4.10
N HIS A 64 2.38 9.34 4.02
CA HIS A 64 3.48 8.79 3.22
C HIS A 64 3.29 9.10 1.74
N ARG A 65 2.07 8.94 1.22
CA ARG A 65 1.74 9.28 -0.17
C ARG A 65 1.96 10.78 -0.44
N LYS A 66 1.56 11.65 0.49
CA LYS A 66 1.74 13.10 0.36
C LYS A 66 3.22 13.47 0.39
N PHE A 67 3.98 12.87 1.30
CA PHE A 67 5.42 13.03 1.40
C PHE A 67 6.12 12.62 0.11
N TYR A 68 5.91 11.38 -0.36
CA TYR A 68 6.50 10.90 -1.62
C TYR A 68 6.11 11.77 -2.80
N ARG A 69 4.84 12.19 -2.90
CA ARG A 69 4.42 13.09 -3.99
C ARG A 69 5.17 14.41 -3.96
N ALA A 70 5.25 15.05 -2.81
CA ALA A 70 5.91 16.35 -2.68
C ALA A 70 7.40 16.23 -3.01
N GLU A 71 8.13 15.33 -2.34
CA GLU A 71 9.56 15.13 -2.55
C GLU A 71 9.89 14.80 -4.01
N LEU A 72 9.10 13.90 -4.62
CA LEU A 72 9.40 13.46 -5.98
C LEU A 72 9.11 14.54 -7.02
N LEU A 73 8.03 15.32 -6.86
CA LEU A 73 7.72 16.40 -7.78
C LEU A 73 8.66 17.59 -7.62
N GLU A 74 9.06 17.92 -6.39
CA GLU A 74 10.04 18.98 -6.12
C GLU A 74 11.43 18.66 -6.69
N ASP A 75 11.81 17.38 -6.72
CA ASP A 75 13.03 16.89 -7.36
C ASP A 75 12.96 16.90 -8.91
N GLY A 76 11.83 17.28 -9.50
CA GLY A 76 11.65 17.39 -10.94
C GLY A 76 11.39 16.06 -11.65
N TYR A 77 10.92 15.04 -10.93
CA TYR A 77 10.61 13.76 -11.54
C TYR A 77 9.31 13.80 -12.37
N PRO A 78 9.22 12.98 -13.44
CA PRO A 78 8.05 12.93 -14.31
C PRO A 78 6.76 12.66 -13.54
N PRO A 79 5.74 13.55 -13.62
CA PRO A 79 4.48 13.38 -12.91
C PRO A 79 3.78 12.04 -13.21
N GLU A 80 3.90 11.54 -14.43
CA GLU A 80 3.28 10.28 -14.87
C GLU A 80 3.86 9.08 -14.11
N VAL A 81 5.17 9.10 -13.86
CA VAL A 81 5.86 8.06 -13.08
C VAL A 81 5.46 8.16 -11.61
N VAL A 82 5.37 9.37 -11.05
CA VAL A 82 4.93 9.61 -9.67
C VAL A 82 3.49 9.15 -9.47
N SER A 83 2.60 9.49 -10.40
CA SER A 83 1.21 9.06 -10.42
C SER A 83 1.10 7.54 -10.54
N ALA A 84 1.84 6.90 -11.45
CA ALA A 84 1.87 5.45 -11.56
C ALA A 84 2.38 4.77 -10.28
N PHE A 85 3.43 5.30 -9.65
CA PHE A 85 3.99 4.78 -8.39
C PHE A 85 3.02 4.89 -7.22
N LEU A 86 2.35 6.03 -7.09
CA LEU A 86 1.36 6.23 -6.04
C LEU A 86 0.06 5.49 -6.38
N GLY A 87 -0.21 5.13 -7.63
CA GLY A 87 -1.53 4.65 -8.02
C GLY A 87 -2.55 5.80 -8.02
N ASP A 88 -2.15 6.93 -8.60
CA ASP A 88 -2.92 8.16 -8.77
C ASP A 88 -3.16 8.45 -10.25
N TRP A 89 -3.84 7.55 -10.94
CA TRP A 89 -4.21 7.75 -12.34
C TRP A 89 -5.71 8.04 -12.44
N LEU A 90 -6.08 8.86 -13.42
CA LEU A 90 -7.48 8.99 -13.84
C LEU A 90 -7.85 7.84 -14.77
N HIS A 91 -9.14 7.69 -15.03
CA HIS A 91 -9.59 6.77 -16.09
C HIS A 91 -9.07 7.21 -17.45
N GLY A 92 -8.45 6.28 -18.17
CA GLY A 92 -7.75 6.51 -19.43
C GLY A 92 -6.26 6.83 -19.27
N GLU A 93 -5.76 6.96 -18.03
CA GLU A 93 -4.34 7.17 -17.72
C GLU A 93 -3.71 5.93 -17.06
N GLU A 94 -4.43 4.81 -17.03
CA GLU A 94 -3.93 3.57 -16.44
C GLU A 94 -2.63 3.11 -17.15
N PRO A 95 -1.54 2.85 -16.40
CA PRO A 95 -0.26 2.42 -16.98
C PRO A 95 -0.31 1.02 -17.59
N TYR A 96 -1.34 0.23 -17.28
CA TYR A 96 -1.50 -1.15 -17.75
C TYR A 96 -2.67 -1.32 -18.73
N ASP A 97 -3.20 -0.22 -19.28
CA ASP A 97 -4.22 -0.28 -20.32
C ASP A 97 -3.62 -0.77 -21.66
N ASP A 98 -4.43 -1.45 -22.47
CA ASP A 98 -4.02 -1.99 -23.77
C ASP A 98 -3.51 -0.91 -24.74
N TYR A 99 -3.98 0.33 -24.59
CA TYR A 99 -3.59 1.48 -25.41
C TYR A 99 -2.55 2.37 -24.73
N SER A 100 -2.03 1.96 -23.58
CA SER A 100 -1.05 2.74 -22.84
C SER A 100 0.31 2.76 -23.56
N SER A 101 0.89 3.95 -23.70
CA SER A 101 2.29 4.11 -24.14
C SER A 101 3.29 3.88 -23.01
N PHE A 102 2.82 3.45 -21.84
CA PHE A 102 3.63 3.21 -20.66
C PHE A 102 4.64 2.08 -20.90
N SER A 103 5.91 2.37 -20.62
CA SER A 103 7.00 1.39 -20.68
C SER A 103 7.31 0.90 -19.27
N PRO A 104 7.00 -0.36 -18.91
CA PRO A 104 7.27 -0.89 -17.57
C PRO A 104 8.76 -0.91 -17.23
N LEU A 105 9.62 -1.08 -18.25
CA LEU A 105 11.07 -1.09 -18.08
C LEU A 105 11.59 0.32 -17.74
N ASP A 106 11.15 1.32 -18.51
CA ASP A 106 11.55 2.70 -18.25
C ASP A 106 11.02 3.15 -16.90
N TYR A 107 9.75 2.87 -16.59
CA TYR A 107 9.15 3.12 -15.27
C TYR A 107 9.98 2.50 -14.13
N ALA A 108 10.32 1.22 -14.22
CA ALA A 108 11.07 0.53 -13.16
C ALA A 108 12.48 1.12 -12.97
N SER A 109 13.20 1.39 -14.07
CA SER A 109 14.53 2.00 -14.01
C SER A 109 14.49 3.41 -13.41
N THR A 110 13.46 4.16 -13.78
CA THR A 110 13.21 5.53 -13.38
C THR A 110 12.88 5.59 -11.89
N LEU A 111 11.91 4.79 -11.44
CA LEU A 111 11.54 4.68 -10.03
C LEU A 111 12.69 4.18 -9.15
N ASN A 112 13.47 3.19 -9.62
CA ASN A 112 14.60 2.67 -8.86
C ASN A 112 15.66 3.75 -8.59
N ARG A 113 15.96 4.57 -9.61
CA ARG A 113 16.86 5.72 -9.44
C ARG A 113 16.32 6.68 -8.38
N TYR A 114 15.02 6.99 -8.44
CA TYR A 114 14.40 8.01 -7.59
C TYR A 114 14.32 7.58 -6.13
N LEU A 115 13.87 6.34 -5.90
CA LEU A 115 13.82 5.78 -4.55
C LEU A 115 15.23 5.69 -3.96
N SER A 116 16.23 5.35 -4.76
CA SER A 116 17.63 5.34 -4.31
C SER A 116 18.13 6.73 -3.92
N ASP A 117 17.81 7.76 -4.72
CA ASP A 117 18.17 9.16 -4.43
C ASP A 117 17.50 9.66 -3.15
N LEU A 118 16.19 9.44 -3.02
CA LEU A 118 15.41 9.84 -1.84
C LEU A 118 15.89 9.12 -0.57
N LEU A 119 16.10 7.80 -0.63
CA LEU A 119 16.58 7.04 0.51
C LEU A 119 17.96 7.52 0.98
N ARG A 120 18.87 7.85 0.05
CA ARG A 120 20.17 8.45 0.39
C ARG A 120 20.03 9.82 1.06
N LYS A 121 19.13 10.69 0.56
CA LYS A 121 18.82 11.98 1.19
C LYS A 121 18.30 11.81 2.62
N LEU A 122 17.49 10.78 2.85
CA LEU A 122 16.97 10.41 4.17
C LEU A 122 18.00 9.71 5.08
N GLY A 123 19.25 9.54 4.62
CA GLY A 123 20.35 8.96 5.40
C GLY A 123 20.38 7.43 5.42
N TRP A 124 19.59 6.77 4.56
CA TRP A 124 19.62 5.32 4.44
C TRP A 124 20.89 4.88 3.71
N LYS A 125 21.48 3.79 4.20
CA LYS A 125 22.67 3.17 3.61
C LYS A 125 22.26 1.91 2.84
N PRO A 126 22.90 1.63 1.69
CA PRO A 126 22.63 0.44 0.90
C PRO A 126 22.96 -0.86 1.65
#